data_AF-A0A3D0H2Z4-F1
#
_entry.id   AF-A0A3D0H2Z4-F1
#
_cell.length_a   1.000
_cell.length_b   1.000
_cell.length_c   1.000
_cell.angle_alpha   90.00
_cell.angle_beta   90.00
_cell.angle_gamma   90.00
#
_symmetry.space_group_name_H-M   'P 1'
#
loop_
_entity.id
_entity.type
_entity.pdbx_description
1 polymer ?
#
loop_
_entity_poly.entity_id
_entity_poly.type
_entity_poly.pdbx_seq_one_letter_code
_entity_poly.pdbx_strand_id
1 'polypeptide(L)'
;MRRQPQPLPFAAYLAWVTGLCLLGSLASSYLAYSHYRVHTDIGYQSFCALSKAINCDTVSQSPYAVFGPLPLAVWGLAGYWIFLLLLFFAALPSARPRRIWSLCLMIAISFSAVSIALAVISHRLIGSYCFLCLLTYAVNLLLVFSCWIVRRRFDTAPLRSAIADDLQFLWGHWRRSLPSFATMFAIVTAAILVYPTYWNLVLPDPSSSIPAGINAEGHPWIGAEQPTIEIVEFTDYQCFQCRKMHFFLRELVRLNPERIRLTHRNYPIDHEYNPIVKEPFHVGSGKMALLAIHASLAGKFWAVNDWLFSRTLSGEDLNLAELALDAGLTPRELQAALQHEPYVQRLLLDIRQGMLLRIAGTPSYLINGQVYEGNIPSDVLQTLIN
;
A
#
# COMPACT_ATOMS: atom_id res chain seq x y z
N MET A 1 -14.20 34.74 -44.05
CA MET A 1 -13.23 35.04 -42.98
C MET A 1 -13.60 34.24 -41.73
N ARG A 2 -12.87 33.17 -41.40
CA ARG A 2 -13.09 32.46 -40.12
C ARG A 2 -12.60 33.39 -39.00
N ARG A 3 -13.52 33.88 -38.15
CA ARG A 3 -13.16 34.64 -36.95
C ARG A 3 -12.19 33.79 -36.13
N GLN A 4 -10.96 34.25 -35.94
CA GLN A 4 -10.05 33.58 -35.02
C GLN A 4 -10.69 33.67 -33.62
N PRO A 5 -10.83 32.54 -32.90
CA PRO A 5 -11.44 32.55 -31.59
C PRO A 5 -10.63 33.45 -30.66
N GLN A 6 -11.30 34.43 -30.04
CA GLN A 6 -10.65 35.30 -29.07
C GLN A 6 -10.19 34.47 -27.85
N PRO A 7 -8.97 34.72 -27.34
CA PRO A 7 -8.49 34.03 -26.15
C PRO A 7 -9.37 34.38 -24.94
N LEU A 8 -9.59 33.40 -24.06
CA LEU A 8 -10.28 33.64 -22.78
C LEU A 8 -9.50 34.63 -21.91
N PRO A 9 -10.15 35.35 -20.99
CA PRO A 9 -9.46 36.24 -20.05
C PRO A 9 -8.51 35.45 -19.14
N PHE A 10 -7.42 36.08 -18.68
CA PHE A 10 -6.44 35.48 -17.77
C PHE A 10 -7.08 34.91 -16.49
N ALA A 11 -8.16 35.51 -16.01
CA ALA A 11 -8.88 35.00 -14.84
C ALA A 11 -9.50 33.61 -15.07
N ALA A 12 -9.91 33.28 -16.31
CA ALA A 12 -10.46 31.96 -16.64
C ALA A 12 -9.36 30.87 -16.62
N TYR A 13 -8.23 31.17 -17.27
CA TYR A 13 -6.85 30.85 -16.83
C TYR A 13 -6.71 30.30 -15.43
N LEU A 14 -6.56 31.26 -14.53
CA LEU A 14 -6.27 31.07 -13.14
C LEU A 14 -7.32 30.18 -12.46
N ALA A 15 -8.61 30.47 -12.68
CA ALA A 15 -9.71 29.72 -12.08
C ALA A 15 -9.72 28.23 -12.49
N TRP A 16 -9.44 27.92 -13.75
CA TRP A 16 -9.35 26.55 -14.24
C TRP A 16 -8.22 25.78 -13.56
N VAL A 17 -7.02 26.37 -13.49
CA VAL A 17 -5.86 25.73 -12.86
C VAL A 17 -6.06 25.59 -11.35
N THR A 18 -6.67 26.58 -10.69
CA THR A 18 -7.08 26.47 -9.28
C THR A 18 -8.07 25.33 -9.08
N GLY A 19 -9.07 25.17 -9.95
CA GLY A 19 -10.02 24.07 -9.91
C GLY A 19 -9.36 22.69 -10.01
N LEU A 20 -8.38 22.55 -10.91
CA LEU A 20 -7.59 21.31 -11.03
C LEU A 20 -6.80 21.02 -9.74
N CYS A 21 -6.15 22.02 -9.13
CA CYS A 21 -5.41 21.82 -7.89
C CYS A 21 -6.33 21.45 -6.72
N LEU A 22 -7.53 22.03 -6.64
CA LEU A 22 -8.53 21.69 -5.61
C LEU A 22 -9.05 20.25 -5.79
N LEU A 23 -9.33 19.84 -7.03
CA LEU A 23 -9.72 18.46 -7.34
C LEU A 23 -8.61 17.47 -6.98
N GLY A 24 -7.36 17.78 -7.35
CA GLY A 24 -6.19 16.99 -6.98
C GLY A 24 -6.02 16.89 -5.47
N SER A 25 -6.17 18.00 -4.75
CA SER A 25 -6.08 18.04 -3.28
C SER A 25 -7.15 17.16 -2.63
N LEU A 26 -8.39 17.24 -3.08
CA LEU A 26 -9.50 16.42 -2.57
C LEU A 26 -9.22 14.92 -2.79
N ALA A 27 -8.78 14.54 -3.99
CA ALA A 27 -8.43 13.16 -4.31
C ALA A 27 -7.27 12.66 -3.45
N SER A 28 -6.21 13.47 -3.28
CA SER A 28 -5.07 13.15 -2.42
C SER A 28 -5.46 13.03 -0.94
N SER A 29 -6.34 13.90 -0.43
CA SER A 29 -6.87 13.81 0.94
C SER A 29 -7.64 12.52 1.16
N TYR A 30 -8.51 12.13 0.23
CA TYR A 30 -9.21 10.84 0.32
C TYR A 30 -8.23 9.67 0.26
N LEU A 31 -7.25 9.70 -0.66
CA LEU A 31 -6.23 8.64 -0.75
C LEU A 31 -5.42 8.50 0.54
N ALA A 32 -5.07 9.61 1.20
CA ALA A 32 -4.37 9.57 2.49
C ALA A 32 -5.25 8.98 3.60
N TYR A 33 -6.53 9.35 3.65
CA TYR A 33 -7.50 8.76 4.56
C TYR A 33 -7.69 7.26 4.31
N SER A 34 -7.86 6.87 3.05
CA SER A 34 -8.02 5.47 2.65
C SER A 34 -6.78 4.66 3.01
N HIS A 35 -5.58 5.18 2.74
CA HIS A 35 -4.32 4.54 3.13
C HIS A 35 -4.26 4.29 4.64
N TYR A 36 -4.63 5.29 5.46
CA TYR A 36 -4.71 5.13 6.91
C TYR A 36 -5.70 4.04 7.33
N ARG A 37 -6.94 4.11 6.83
CA ARG A 37 -8.00 3.16 7.20
C ARG A 37 -7.68 1.74 6.76
N VAL A 38 -7.18 1.54 5.54
CA VAL A 38 -6.80 0.23 5.01
C VAL A 38 -5.72 -0.44 5.88
N HIS A 39 -4.83 0.32 6.51
CA HIS A 39 -3.80 -0.25 7.39
C HIS A 39 -4.28 -0.43 8.84
N THR A 40 -5.10 0.48 9.36
CA THR A 40 -5.46 0.52 10.78
C THR A 40 -6.77 -0.20 11.12
N ASP A 41 -7.68 -0.32 10.15
CA ASP A 41 -8.99 -0.94 10.32
C ASP A 41 -9.03 -2.23 9.50
N ILE A 42 -9.20 -3.37 10.19
CA ILE A 42 -9.18 -4.70 9.57
C ILE A 42 -10.40 -4.94 8.68
N GLY A 43 -11.55 -4.35 9.02
CA GLY A 43 -12.81 -4.51 8.29
C GLY A 43 -12.99 -3.51 7.15
N TYR A 44 -12.08 -2.53 7.00
CA TYR A 44 -12.25 -1.47 6.02
C TYR A 44 -11.99 -1.94 4.58
N GLN A 45 -12.89 -1.55 3.68
CA GLN A 45 -12.70 -1.59 2.23
C GLN A 45 -13.03 -0.21 1.65
N SER A 46 -12.25 0.26 0.70
CA SER A 46 -12.59 1.51 0.01
C SER A 46 -13.74 1.31 -0.98
N PHE A 47 -14.44 2.39 -1.32
CA PHE A 47 -15.47 2.35 -2.37
C PHE A 47 -14.90 1.96 -3.75
N CYS A 48 -13.57 2.07 -3.91
CA CYS A 48 -12.84 1.82 -5.14
C CYS A 48 -12.26 0.38 -5.18
N ALA A 49 -12.59 -0.48 -4.22
CA ALA A 49 -12.33 -1.91 -4.27
C ALA A 49 -13.40 -2.63 -5.12
N LEU A 50 -13.50 -2.29 -6.41
CA LEU A 50 -14.58 -2.75 -7.29
C LEU A 50 -14.29 -4.11 -7.93
N SER A 51 -13.03 -4.40 -8.24
CA SER A 51 -12.60 -5.67 -8.84
C SER A 51 -11.11 -5.91 -8.58
N LYS A 52 -10.58 -7.08 -8.94
CA LYS A 52 -9.12 -7.34 -8.86
C LYS A 52 -8.30 -6.33 -9.66
N ALA A 53 -8.80 -5.94 -10.83
CA ALA A 53 -8.12 -5.00 -11.73
C ALA A 53 -8.28 -3.53 -11.29
N ILE A 54 -9.39 -3.17 -10.64
CA ILE A 54 -9.65 -1.80 -10.16
C ILE A 54 -9.84 -1.86 -8.65
N ASN A 55 -8.74 -1.66 -7.93
CA ASN A 55 -8.71 -1.74 -6.47
C ASN A 55 -7.74 -0.69 -5.86
N CYS A 56 -8.31 0.36 -5.28
CA CYS A 56 -7.53 1.37 -4.56
C CYS A 56 -6.83 0.81 -3.31
N ASP A 57 -7.36 -0.24 -2.68
CA ASP A 57 -6.80 -0.85 -1.46
C ASP A 57 -5.54 -1.62 -1.80
N THR A 58 -5.57 -2.47 -2.84
CA THR A 58 -4.39 -3.20 -3.31
C THR A 58 -3.23 -2.28 -3.64
N VAL A 59 -3.51 -1.15 -4.30
CA VAL A 59 -2.47 -0.15 -4.61
C VAL A 59 -1.97 0.54 -3.33
N SER A 60 -2.86 0.91 -2.42
CA SER A 60 -2.51 1.58 -1.15
C SER A 60 -1.70 0.68 -0.20
N GLN A 61 -1.85 -0.63 -0.32
CA GLN A 61 -1.14 -1.62 0.48
C GLN A 61 0.23 -2.01 -0.11
N SER A 62 0.54 -1.56 -1.33
CA SER A 62 1.82 -1.86 -1.96
C SER A 62 2.97 -1.10 -1.27
N PRO A 63 4.21 -1.63 -1.29
CA PRO A 63 5.37 -0.91 -0.77
C PRO A 63 5.60 0.43 -1.50
N TYR A 64 5.10 0.54 -2.73
CA TYR A 64 5.18 1.76 -3.52
C TYR A 64 4.22 2.86 -3.08
N ALA A 65 3.28 2.60 -2.15
CA ALA A 65 2.34 3.61 -1.65
C ALA A 65 2.96 4.55 -0.60
N VAL A 66 4.16 4.24 -0.12
CA VAL A 66 4.90 5.01 0.89
C VAL A 66 6.20 5.53 0.29
N PHE A 67 6.55 6.79 0.61
CA PHE A 67 7.83 7.38 0.24
C PHE A 67 8.45 8.08 1.44
N GLY A 68 9.56 7.52 1.93
CA GLY A 68 10.17 7.93 3.18
C GLY A 68 9.22 7.67 4.36
N PRO A 69 9.00 8.64 5.27
CA PRO A 69 8.17 8.45 6.45
C PRO A 69 6.68 8.75 6.21
N LEU A 70 6.25 9.04 4.98
CA LEU A 70 4.89 9.46 4.68
C LEU A 70 4.29 8.69 3.49
N PRO A 71 2.97 8.45 3.48
CA PRO A 71 2.27 7.95 2.30
C PRO A 71 2.42 8.92 1.10
N LEU A 72 2.53 8.39 -0.12
CA LEU A 72 2.60 9.17 -1.36
C LEU A 72 1.43 10.16 -1.51
N ALA A 73 0.24 9.80 -1.01
CA ALA A 73 -0.93 10.67 -1.02
C ALA A 73 -0.72 11.98 -0.23
N VAL A 74 0.06 11.93 0.86
CA VAL A 74 0.41 13.11 1.68
C VAL A 74 1.38 14.01 0.92
N TRP A 75 2.35 13.43 0.21
CA TRP A 75 3.24 14.19 -0.69
C TRP A 75 2.46 14.86 -1.84
N GLY A 76 1.47 14.16 -2.40
CA GLY A 76 0.55 14.73 -3.39
C GLY A 76 -0.21 15.94 -2.84
N LEU A 77 -0.76 15.83 -1.63
CA LEU A 77 -1.46 16.94 -0.96
C LEU A 77 -0.54 18.15 -0.75
N ALA A 78 0.68 17.94 -0.25
CA ALA A 78 1.68 19.00 -0.11
C ALA A 78 2.01 19.64 -1.46
N GLY A 79 2.15 18.85 -2.51
CA GLY A 79 2.39 19.31 -3.87
C GLY A 79 1.28 20.23 -4.40
N TYR A 80 0.01 19.85 -4.25
CA TYR A 80 -1.11 20.69 -4.67
C TYR A 80 -1.22 21.98 -3.84
N TRP A 81 -0.88 21.93 -2.55
CA TRP A 81 -0.81 23.12 -1.70
C TRP A 81 0.30 24.10 -2.15
N ILE A 82 1.49 23.60 -2.49
CA ILE A 82 2.55 24.42 -3.11
C ILE A 82 2.02 25.09 -4.37
N PHE A 83 1.32 24.34 -5.21
CA PHE A 83 0.78 24.85 -6.46
C PHE A 83 -0.27 25.96 -6.22
N LEU A 84 -1.20 25.75 -5.28
CA LEU A 84 -2.20 26.75 -4.88
C LEU A 84 -1.54 28.02 -4.33
N LEU A 85 -0.47 27.88 -3.54
CA LEU A 85 0.30 29.01 -3.04
C LEU A 85 0.98 29.79 -4.17
N LEU A 86 1.53 29.11 -5.18
CA LEU A 86 2.07 29.76 -6.37
C LEU A 86 0.97 30.49 -7.17
N LEU A 87 -0.21 29.88 -7.33
CA LEU A 87 -1.35 30.52 -7.99
C LEU A 87 -1.83 31.78 -7.25
N PHE A 88 -1.77 31.80 -5.93
CA PHE A 88 -2.02 33.01 -5.14
C PHE A 88 -1.04 34.13 -5.52
N PHE A 89 0.26 33.84 -5.68
CA PHE A 89 1.23 34.84 -6.15
C PHE A 89 1.00 35.23 -7.61
N ALA A 90 0.57 34.30 -8.47
CA ALA A 90 0.21 34.58 -9.85
C ALA A 90 -1.03 35.49 -9.98
N ALA A 91 -1.90 35.49 -8.96
CA ALA A 91 -3.08 36.35 -8.88
C ALA A 91 -2.77 37.80 -8.45
N LEU A 92 -1.59 38.06 -7.89
CA LEU A 92 -1.25 39.40 -7.42
C LEU A 92 -1.16 40.39 -8.59
N PRO A 93 -1.68 41.62 -8.45
CA PRO A 93 -1.57 42.64 -9.49
C PRO A 93 -0.12 42.94 -9.92
N SER A 94 0.84 42.76 -9.00
CA SER A 94 2.27 42.97 -9.23
C SER A 94 2.95 41.89 -10.08
N ALA A 95 2.34 40.71 -10.22
CA ALA A 95 2.94 39.60 -10.98
C ALA A 95 3.01 39.90 -12.48
N ARG A 96 2.05 40.67 -13.03
CA ARG A 96 1.73 40.68 -14.48
C ARG A 96 1.40 39.24 -14.99
N PRO A 97 0.60 39.06 -16.04
CA PRO A 97 0.19 37.70 -16.50
C PRO A 97 1.34 36.75 -16.91
N ARG A 98 2.59 37.21 -16.94
CA ARG A 98 3.76 36.46 -17.41
C ARG A 98 4.48 35.67 -16.32
N ARG A 99 4.36 36.06 -15.05
CA ARG A 99 5.17 35.51 -13.95
C ARG A 99 4.52 34.29 -13.30
N ILE A 100 5.33 33.49 -12.61
CA ILE A 100 5.04 32.23 -11.88
C ILE A 100 4.74 31.02 -12.77
N TRP A 101 4.20 31.22 -13.97
CA TRP A 101 3.77 30.12 -14.84
C TRP A 101 4.89 29.23 -15.36
N SER A 102 6.13 29.72 -15.43
CA SER A 102 7.30 28.92 -15.82
C SER A 102 7.70 27.97 -14.70
N LEU A 103 7.71 28.46 -13.46
CA LEU A 103 7.90 27.64 -12.27
C LEU A 103 6.77 26.61 -12.10
N CYS A 104 5.51 27.01 -12.26
CA CYS A 104 4.35 26.10 -12.23
C CYS A 104 4.46 25.00 -13.29
N LEU A 105 4.86 25.34 -14.53
CA LEU A 105 5.05 24.35 -15.59
C LEU A 105 6.14 23.34 -15.23
N MET A 106 7.28 23.80 -14.70
CA MET A 106 8.37 22.92 -14.27
C MET A 106 7.92 21.94 -13.19
N ILE A 107 7.24 22.44 -12.15
CA ILE A 107 6.69 21.60 -11.06
C ILE A 107 5.66 20.61 -11.61
N ALA A 108 4.75 21.05 -12.48
CA ALA A 108 3.74 20.17 -13.09
C ALA A 108 4.38 19.05 -13.92
N ILE A 109 5.47 19.34 -14.65
CA ILE A 109 6.24 18.34 -15.41
C ILE A 109 6.86 17.32 -14.45
N SER A 110 7.50 17.77 -13.37
CA SER A 110 8.08 16.88 -12.37
C SER A 110 7.03 15.95 -11.74
N PHE A 111 5.87 16.46 -11.35
CA PHE A 111 4.79 15.63 -10.78
C PHE A 111 4.15 14.69 -11.80
N SER A 112 4.05 15.12 -13.06
CA SER A 112 3.57 14.25 -14.14
C SER A 112 4.55 13.12 -14.44
N ALA A 113 5.86 13.37 -14.36
CA ALA A 113 6.87 12.31 -14.50
C ALA A 113 6.74 11.26 -13.40
N VAL A 114 6.55 11.68 -12.14
CA VAL A 114 6.25 10.76 -11.03
C VAL A 114 4.94 10.01 -11.26
N SER A 115 3.88 10.69 -11.73
CA SER A 115 2.59 10.06 -12.04
C SER A 115 2.71 8.97 -13.12
N ILE A 116 3.51 9.20 -14.15
CA ILE A 116 3.79 8.22 -15.21
C ILE A 116 4.55 7.02 -14.64
N ALA A 117 5.58 7.25 -13.80
CA ALA A 117 6.32 6.17 -13.16
C ALA A 117 5.41 5.31 -12.28
N LEU A 118 4.56 5.93 -11.46
CA LEU A 118 3.60 5.22 -10.61
C LEU A 118 2.53 4.49 -11.42
N ALA A 119 2.10 5.02 -12.56
CA ALA A 119 1.19 4.32 -13.48
C ALA A 119 1.84 3.06 -14.06
N VAL A 120 3.13 3.11 -14.42
CA VAL A 120 3.90 1.94 -14.88
C VAL A 120 4.03 0.90 -13.77
N ILE A 121 4.36 1.32 -12.54
CA ILE A 121 4.44 0.44 -11.36
C ILE A 121 3.10 -0.24 -11.09
N SER A 122 2.00 0.54 -11.10
CA SER A 122 0.64 0.04 -10.92
C SER A 122 0.27 -1.01 -11.95
N HIS A 123 0.67 -0.81 -13.21
CA HIS A 123 0.42 -1.77 -14.29
C HIS A 123 1.32 -3.02 -14.24
N ARG A 124 2.64 -2.83 -14.04
CA ARG A 124 3.64 -3.89 -14.23
C ARG A 124 3.96 -4.69 -12.97
N LEU A 125 3.93 -4.03 -11.81
CA LEU A 125 4.39 -4.62 -10.55
C LEU A 125 3.23 -4.93 -9.62
N ILE A 126 2.24 -4.04 -9.52
CA ILE A 126 1.07 -4.24 -8.65
C ILE A 126 -0.01 -5.07 -9.36
N GLY A 127 -0.21 -4.86 -10.67
CA GLY A 127 -1.24 -5.55 -11.44
C GLY A 127 -2.67 -5.09 -11.11
N SER A 128 -2.83 -3.94 -10.45
CA SER A 128 -4.13 -3.34 -10.11
C SER A 128 -4.07 -1.82 -10.28
N TYR A 129 -5.19 -1.24 -10.69
CA TYR A 129 -5.34 0.20 -10.94
C TYR A 129 -6.18 0.86 -9.86
N CYS A 130 -5.72 2.00 -9.37
CA CYS A 130 -6.45 2.85 -8.44
C CYS A 130 -7.11 4.00 -9.21
N PHE A 131 -8.46 4.01 -9.28
CA PHE A 131 -9.21 5.04 -10.01
C PHE A 131 -8.87 6.47 -9.53
N LEU A 132 -8.70 6.64 -8.22
CA LEU A 132 -8.34 7.94 -7.65
C LEU A 132 -6.89 8.35 -7.94
N CYS A 133 -5.96 7.41 -8.06
CA CYS A 133 -4.62 7.70 -8.56
C CYS A 133 -4.67 8.08 -10.05
N LEU A 134 -5.45 7.37 -10.87
CA LEU A 134 -5.63 7.75 -12.29
C LEU A 134 -6.22 9.16 -12.42
N LEU A 135 -7.15 9.53 -11.54
CA LEU A 135 -7.67 10.89 -11.45
C LEU A 135 -6.55 11.91 -11.14
N THR A 136 -5.72 11.67 -10.12
CA THR A 136 -4.61 12.58 -9.81
C THR A 136 -3.56 12.63 -10.93
N TYR A 137 -3.32 11.54 -11.64
CA TYR A 137 -2.43 11.52 -12.82
C TYR A 137 -3.00 12.36 -13.96
N ALA A 138 -4.31 12.22 -14.24
CA ALA A 138 -4.99 13.04 -15.23
C ALA A 138 -4.96 14.53 -14.86
N VAL A 139 -5.19 14.86 -13.58
CA VAL A 139 -5.06 16.23 -13.06
C VAL A 139 -3.64 16.77 -13.31
N ASN A 140 -2.59 16.01 -13.00
CA ASN A 140 -1.20 16.45 -13.20
C ASN A 140 -0.87 16.71 -14.69
N LEU A 141 -1.31 15.83 -15.58
CA LEU A 141 -1.13 16.02 -17.03
C LEU A 141 -1.90 17.25 -17.54
N LEU A 142 -3.12 17.47 -17.04
CA LEU A 142 -3.92 18.66 -17.35
C LEU A 142 -3.27 19.93 -16.79
N LEU A 143 -2.61 19.88 -15.64
CA LEU A 143 -1.82 21.00 -15.12
C LEU A 143 -0.65 21.35 -16.03
N VAL A 144 0.09 20.35 -16.54
CA VAL A 144 1.16 20.58 -17.54
C VAL A 144 0.61 21.28 -18.78
N PHE A 145 -0.47 20.73 -19.34
CA PHE A 145 -1.11 21.29 -20.53
C PHE A 145 -1.61 22.72 -20.29
N SER A 146 -2.26 22.96 -19.15
CA SER A 146 -2.80 24.27 -18.79
C SER A 146 -1.70 25.30 -18.59
N CYS A 147 -0.64 24.98 -17.82
CA CYS A 147 0.50 25.87 -17.64
C CYS A 147 1.23 26.15 -18.95
N TRP A 148 1.40 25.14 -19.82
CA TRP A 148 1.99 25.33 -21.14
C TRP A 148 1.17 26.30 -22.02
N ILE A 149 -0.17 26.18 -22.03
CA ILE A 149 -1.04 27.10 -22.75
C ILE A 149 -0.92 28.52 -22.21
N VAL A 150 -0.95 28.68 -20.89
CA VAL A 150 -0.87 30.02 -20.27
C VAL A 150 0.47 30.66 -20.60
N ARG A 151 1.58 29.92 -20.49
CA ARG A 151 2.89 30.42 -20.92
C ARG A 151 2.87 30.83 -22.38
N ARG A 152 2.44 29.96 -23.29
CA ARG A 152 2.40 30.27 -24.73
C ARG A 152 1.59 31.53 -25.06
N ARG A 153 0.59 31.89 -24.26
CA ARG A 153 -0.25 33.07 -24.46
C ARG A 153 0.30 34.34 -23.82
N PHE A 154 0.89 34.24 -22.63
CA PHE A 154 1.21 35.40 -21.81
C PHE A 154 2.72 35.58 -21.57
N ASP A 155 3.54 34.55 -21.79
CA ASP A 155 4.99 34.55 -21.59
C ASP A 155 5.74 34.17 -22.89
N THR A 156 6.63 35.05 -23.33
CA THR A 156 7.45 34.85 -24.54
C THR A 156 8.91 34.56 -24.20
N ALA A 157 9.28 34.54 -22.92
CA ALA A 157 10.66 34.34 -22.50
C ALA A 157 11.07 32.85 -22.57
N PRO A 158 12.36 32.58 -22.85
CA PRO A 158 12.92 31.24 -22.71
C PRO A 158 12.67 30.67 -21.30
N LEU A 159 12.41 29.35 -21.20
CA LEU A 159 12.02 28.71 -19.93
C LEU A 159 13.01 28.98 -18.79
N ARG A 160 14.33 28.93 -19.05
CA ARG A 160 15.35 29.13 -18.02
C ARG A 160 15.36 30.56 -17.47
N SER A 161 15.31 31.57 -18.34
CA SER A 161 15.28 32.97 -17.90
C SER A 161 13.98 33.29 -17.18
N ALA A 162 12.85 32.75 -17.65
CA ALA A 162 11.56 32.95 -17.03
C ALA A 162 11.47 32.32 -15.62
N ILE A 163 12.10 31.15 -15.39
CA ILE A 163 12.21 30.56 -14.05
C ILE A 163 13.03 31.46 -13.12
N ALA A 164 14.15 32.01 -13.60
CA ALA A 164 14.96 32.93 -12.80
C ALA A 164 14.17 34.19 -12.43
N ASP A 165 13.40 34.75 -13.37
CA ASP A 165 12.52 35.90 -13.13
C ASP A 165 11.40 35.58 -12.12
N ASP A 166 10.82 34.37 -12.21
CA ASP A 166 9.80 33.90 -11.26
C ASP A 166 10.36 33.79 -9.84
N LEU A 167 11.56 33.23 -9.68
CA LEU A 167 12.24 33.14 -8.39
C LEU A 167 12.60 34.52 -7.83
N GLN A 168 13.11 35.43 -8.67
CA GLN A 168 13.39 36.81 -8.28
C GLN A 168 12.12 37.54 -7.86
N PHE A 169 11.00 37.31 -8.54
CA PHE A 169 9.71 37.89 -8.16
C PHE A 169 9.24 37.40 -6.79
N LEU A 170 9.33 36.09 -6.53
CA LEU A 170 9.02 35.51 -5.21
C LEU A 170 9.93 36.04 -4.11
N TRP A 171 11.22 36.24 -4.42
CA TRP A 171 12.20 36.84 -3.51
C TRP A 171 11.93 38.31 -3.23
N GLY A 172 11.56 39.09 -4.26
CA GLY A 172 11.13 40.49 -4.08
C GLY A 172 9.90 40.62 -3.19
N HIS A 173 9.07 39.57 -3.12
CA HIS A 173 7.90 39.49 -2.25
C HIS A 173 8.15 38.62 -1.01
N TRP A 174 9.40 38.42 -0.59
CA TRP A 174 9.77 37.50 0.49
C TRP A 174 8.98 37.72 1.79
N ARG A 175 8.62 38.96 2.14
CA ARG A 175 7.80 39.24 3.33
C ARG A 175 6.41 38.61 3.27
N ARG A 176 5.88 38.36 2.07
CA ARG A 176 4.60 37.68 1.83
C ARG A 176 4.76 36.20 1.51
N SER A 177 5.82 35.82 0.80
CA SER A 177 6.06 34.42 0.42
C SER A 177 6.69 33.60 1.54
N LEU A 178 7.69 34.14 2.26
CA LEU A 178 8.40 33.42 3.30
C LEU A 178 7.49 32.88 4.41
N PRO A 179 6.53 33.64 4.99
CA PRO A 179 5.65 33.08 6.02
C PRO A 179 4.82 31.90 5.48
N SER A 180 4.23 32.01 4.29
CA SER A 180 3.41 30.94 3.71
C SER A 180 4.21 29.68 3.41
N PHE A 181 5.38 29.83 2.80
CA PHE A 181 6.27 28.69 2.52
C PHE A 181 6.87 28.10 3.82
N ALA A 182 7.19 28.93 4.82
CA ALA A 182 7.69 28.48 6.12
C ALA A 182 6.61 27.74 6.92
N THR A 183 5.35 28.22 6.92
CA THR A 183 4.22 27.53 7.55
C THR A 183 3.98 26.18 6.89
N MET A 184 3.97 26.12 5.55
CA MET A 184 3.82 24.86 4.82
C MET A 184 4.99 23.90 5.11
N PHE A 185 6.22 24.39 5.10
CA PHE A 185 7.39 23.59 5.46
C PHE A 185 7.27 23.06 6.89
N ALA A 186 6.88 23.89 7.85
CA ALA A 186 6.64 23.48 9.24
C ALA A 186 5.54 22.41 9.35
N ILE A 187 4.45 22.52 8.59
CA ILE A 187 3.38 21.51 8.56
C ILE A 187 3.91 20.17 7.99
N VAL A 188 4.66 20.20 6.89
CA VAL A 188 5.23 18.98 6.29
C VAL A 188 6.27 18.36 7.24
N THR A 189 7.12 19.16 7.86
CA THR A 189 8.07 18.69 8.87
C THR A 189 7.36 18.11 10.08
N ALA A 190 6.33 18.77 10.60
CA ALA A 190 5.52 18.25 11.71
C ALA A 190 4.83 16.94 11.32
N ALA A 191 4.30 16.83 10.10
CA ALA A 191 3.78 15.58 9.58
C ALA A 191 4.88 14.51 9.58
N ILE A 192 6.05 14.76 9.00
CA ILE A 192 7.17 13.79 8.99
C ILE A 192 7.55 13.31 10.42
N LEU A 193 7.55 14.21 11.40
CA LEU A 193 7.97 13.90 12.77
C LEU A 193 6.90 13.22 13.62
N VAL A 194 5.62 13.52 13.38
CA VAL A 194 4.50 13.09 14.25
C VAL A 194 3.65 12.00 13.59
N TYR A 195 3.73 11.84 12.27
CA TYR A 195 2.88 10.88 11.55
C TYR A 195 3.26 9.45 11.93
N PRO A 196 2.33 8.68 12.53
CA PRO A 196 2.63 7.33 13.00
C PRO A 196 2.93 6.41 11.81
N THR A 197 3.93 5.56 11.96
CA THR A 197 4.30 4.54 10.97
C THR A 197 3.41 3.30 11.11
N TYR A 198 2.09 3.49 11.03
CA TYR A 198 1.10 2.42 11.23
C TYR A 198 1.19 1.27 10.20
N TRP A 199 1.94 1.44 9.11
CA TRP A 199 2.26 0.38 8.16
C TRP A 199 3.37 -0.56 8.63
N ASN A 200 4.10 -0.18 9.69
CA ASN A 200 5.04 -1.06 10.37
C ASN A 200 4.27 -1.91 11.38
N LEU A 201 3.87 -3.09 10.93
CA LEU A 201 3.26 -4.10 11.78
C LEU A 201 4.32 -4.68 12.71
N VAL A 202 4.01 -4.76 14.01
CA VAL A 202 4.92 -5.23 15.07
C VAL A 202 4.39 -6.52 15.63
N LEU A 203 5.22 -7.57 15.66
CA LEU A 203 4.85 -8.84 16.30
C LEU A 203 4.84 -8.67 17.81
N PRO A 204 4.01 -9.46 18.53
CA PRO A 204 4.07 -9.49 19.98
C PRO A 204 5.45 -9.94 20.48
N ASP A 205 5.84 -9.51 21.67
CA ASP A 205 7.16 -9.81 22.25
C ASP A 205 7.42 -11.33 22.28
N PRO A 206 8.53 -11.82 21.68
CA PRO A 206 8.93 -13.23 21.75
C PRO A 206 9.06 -13.79 23.17
N SER A 207 9.22 -12.93 24.19
CA SER A 207 9.25 -13.32 25.61
C SER A 207 7.89 -13.80 26.14
N SER A 208 6.79 -13.46 25.46
CA SER A 208 5.45 -13.96 25.79
C SER A 208 5.28 -15.38 25.24
N SER A 209 5.47 -16.39 26.09
CA SER A 209 5.30 -17.79 25.71
C SER A 209 3.83 -18.11 25.46
N ILE A 210 3.39 -18.00 24.21
CA ILE A 210 2.08 -18.50 23.77
C ILE A 210 2.21 -20.03 23.61
N PRO A 211 1.33 -20.85 24.21
CA PRO A 211 1.37 -22.29 23.98
C PRO A 211 1.24 -22.60 22.49
N ALA A 212 1.95 -23.60 22.01
CA ALA A 212 1.96 -23.99 20.62
C ALA A 212 2.06 -25.51 20.49
N GLY A 213 1.54 -26.03 19.38
CA GLY A 213 1.59 -27.46 19.12
C GLY A 213 1.19 -27.80 17.69
N ILE A 214 0.99 -29.10 17.46
CA ILE A 214 0.51 -29.66 16.20
C ILE A 214 -0.83 -30.36 16.49
N ASN A 215 -1.86 -30.14 15.67
CA ASN A 215 -3.16 -30.81 15.84
C ASN A 215 -3.13 -32.23 15.26
N ALA A 216 -4.21 -33.00 15.42
CA ALA A 216 -4.30 -34.38 14.95
C ALA A 216 -4.12 -34.53 13.42
N GLU A 217 -4.39 -33.48 12.66
CA GLU A 217 -4.22 -33.42 11.21
C GLU A 217 -2.80 -33.00 10.80
N GLY A 218 -1.93 -32.68 11.77
CA GLY A 218 -0.55 -32.27 11.53
C GLY A 218 -0.36 -30.77 11.28
N HIS A 219 -1.35 -29.93 11.60
CA HIS A 219 -1.25 -28.47 11.41
C HIS A 219 -0.75 -27.77 12.67
N PRO A 220 0.16 -26.81 12.51
CA PRO A 220 0.66 -26.03 13.63
C PRO A 220 -0.41 -25.07 14.16
N TRP A 221 -0.47 -24.96 15.48
CA TRP A 221 -1.36 -24.05 16.18
C TRP A 221 -0.64 -23.29 17.30
N ILE A 222 -1.22 -22.18 17.72
CA ILE A 222 -0.87 -21.41 18.93
C ILE A 222 -2.13 -21.09 19.74
N GLY A 223 -1.94 -20.80 21.02
CA GLY A 223 -2.99 -20.41 21.95
C GLY A 223 -3.50 -21.59 22.77
N ALA A 224 -4.80 -21.75 22.88
CA ALA A 224 -5.39 -22.71 23.80
C ALA A 224 -5.22 -24.17 23.31
N GLU A 225 -4.80 -25.06 24.22
CA GLU A 225 -4.81 -26.52 23.98
C GLU A 225 -6.23 -27.12 24.01
N GLN A 226 -7.18 -26.43 24.65
CA GLN A 226 -8.60 -26.74 24.61
C GLN A 226 -9.38 -25.46 24.34
N PRO A 227 -9.42 -24.99 23.07
CA PRO A 227 -10.00 -23.69 22.75
C PRO A 227 -11.52 -23.71 22.94
N THR A 228 -12.05 -22.58 23.42
CA THR A 228 -13.47 -22.27 23.26
C THR A 228 -13.76 -21.91 21.80
N ILE A 229 -12.80 -21.25 21.13
CA ILE A 229 -12.93 -20.86 19.73
C ILE A 229 -11.63 -21.19 18.99
N GLU A 230 -11.75 -21.96 17.91
CA GLU A 230 -10.66 -22.23 16.99
C GLU A 230 -10.84 -21.42 15.70
N ILE A 231 -9.77 -20.71 15.32
CA ILE A 231 -9.65 -19.99 14.07
C ILE A 231 -8.69 -20.80 13.20
N VAL A 232 -9.20 -21.45 12.16
CA VAL A 232 -8.35 -22.08 11.14
C VAL A 232 -8.13 -21.07 10.02
N GLU A 233 -6.91 -20.56 9.90
CA GLU A 233 -6.53 -19.57 8.90
C GLU A 233 -5.94 -20.26 7.66
N PHE A 234 -6.51 -19.96 6.49
CA PHE A 234 -5.94 -20.26 5.17
C PHE A 234 -5.25 -19.02 4.63
N THR A 235 -3.94 -19.10 4.46
CA THR A 235 -3.10 -17.90 4.26
C THR A 235 -2.01 -18.09 3.21
N ASP A 236 -1.53 -16.96 2.71
CA ASP A 236 -0.52 -16.83 1.66
C ASP A 236 0.53 -15.79 2.08
N TYR A 237 1.80 -16.19 2.06
CA TYR A 237 2.93 -15.37 2.49
C TYR A 237 3.18 -14.12 1.63
N GLN A 238 2.67 -14.07 0.40
CA GLN A 238 2.74 -12.88 -0.46
C GLN A 238 1.46 -12.04 -0.45
N CYS A 239 0.40 -12.48 0.24
CA CYS A 239 -0.81 -11.70 0.39
C CYS A 239 -0.64 -10.64 1.49
N PHE A 240 -0.76 -9.36 1.13
CA PHE A 240 -0.67 -8.27 2.09
C PHE A 240 -1.72 -8.37 3.21
N GLN A 241 -2.96 -8.72 2.87
CA GLN A 241 -4.03 -8.83 3.87
C GLN A 241 -3.75 -10.00 4.82
N CYS A 242 -3.18 -11.11 4.32
CA CYS A 242 -2.69 -12.20 5.16
C CYS A 242 -1.61 -11.73 6.13
N ARG A 243 -0.63 -10.95 5.64
CA ARG A 243 0.39 -10.34 6.49
C ARG A 243 -0.25 -9.51 7.59
N LYS A 244 -1.14 -8.56 7.25
CA LYS A 244 -1.83 -7.73 8.25
C LYS A 244 -2.56 -8.58 9.31
N MET A 245 -3.29 -9.59 8.85
CA MET A 245 -4.04 -10.48 9.73
C MET A 245 -3.15 -11.37 10.58
N HIS A 246 -1.99 -11.80 10.08
CA HIS A 246 -1.01 -12.53 10.86
C HIS A 246 -0.60 -11.73 12.11
N PHE A 247 -0.17 -10.47 11.96
CA PHE A 247 0.20 -9.65 13.12
C PHE A 247 -0.98 -9.44 14.09
N PHE A 248 -2.18 -9.18 13.57
CA PHE A 248 -3.37 -9.01 14.39
C PHE A 248 -3.74 -10.28 15.17
N LEU A 249 -3.79 -11.44 14.50
CA LEU A 249 -4.18 -12.71 15.12
C LEU A 249 -3.14 -13.19 16.13
N ARG A 250 -1.85 -12.94 15.88
CA ARG A 250 -0.78 -13.22 16.85
C ARG A 250 -1.01 -12.46 18.15
N GLU A 251 -1.35 -11.17 18.07
CA GLU A 251 -1.68 -10.37 19.24
C GLU A 251 -3.01 -10.79 19.90
N LEU A 252 -4.03 -11.09 19.09
CA LEU A 252 -5.32 -11.56 19.60
C LEU A 252 -5.19 -12.85 20.42
N VAL A 253 -4.39 -13.81 19.94
CA VAL A 253 -4.10 -15.05 20.67
C VAL A 253 -3.27 -14.76 21.92
N ARG A 254 -2.26 -13.87 21.85
CA ARG A 254 -1.47 -13.47 23.02
C ARG A 254 -2.34 -12.90 24.15
N LEU A 255 -3.36 -12.11 23.78
CA LEU A 255 -4.31 -11.53 24.74
C LEU A 255 -5.33 -12.56 25.27
N ASN A 256 -5.52 -13.69 24.58
CA ASN A 256 -6.53 -14.70 24.92
C ASN A 256 -5.98 -16.15 24.88
N PRO A 257 -4.85 -16.45 25.58
CA PRO A 257 -4.08 -17.67 25.36
C PRO A 257 -4.80 -18.95 25.81
N GLU A 258 -5.81 -18.84 26.69
CA GLU A 258 -6.59 -19.97 27.21
C GLU A 258 -7.91 -20.19 26.46
N ARG A 259 -8.36 -19.21 25.66
CA ARG A 259 -9.67 -19.23 24.99
C ARG A 259 -9.57 -19.48 23.49
N ILE A 260 -8.63 -18.82 22.84
CA ILE A 260 -8.51 -18.82 21.38
C ILE A 260 -7.37 -19.75 20.96
N ARG A 261 -7.64 -20.60 19.98
CA ARG A 261 -6.62 -21.30 19.20
C ARG A 261 -6.58 -20.71 17.80
N LEU A 262 -5.38 -20.41 17.30
CA LEU A 262 -5.14 -20.14 15.89
C LEU A 262 -4.41 -21.35 15.28
N THR A 263 -5.00 -21.95 14.27
CA THR A 263 -4.44 -23.06 13.49
C THR A 263 -4.11 -22.58 12.08
N HIS A 264 -2.87 -22.82 11.62
CA HIS A 264 -2.40 -22.34 10.31
C HIS A 264 -2.56 -23.40 9.22
N ARG A 265 -3.07 -22.98 8.07
CA ARG A 265 -3.11 -23.75 6.82
C ARG A 265 -2.52 -22.96 5.66
N ASN A 266 -1.63 -23.61 4.93
CA ASN A 266 -1.00 -22.99 3.77
C ASN A 266 -1.96 -23.03 2.58
N TYR A 267 -2.29 -21.86 2.04
CA TYR A 267 -3.13 -21.73 0.85
C TYR A 267 -2.54 -20.69 -0.10
N PRO A 268 -1.36 -20.96 -0.69
CA PRO A 268 -0.73 -20.04 -1.60
C PRO A 268 -1.63 -19.81 -2.82
N ILE A 269 -1.84 -18.56 -3.22
CA ILE A 269 -2.50 -18.15 -4.46
C ILE A 269 -1.42 -18.07 -5.56
N ASP A 270 -0.59 -19.11 -5.64
CA ASP A 270 0.47 -19.28 -6.63
C ASP A 270 0.01 -20.21 -7.75
N HIS A 271 0.09 -19.74 -9.00
CA HIS A 271 -0.25 -20.53 -10.19
C HIS A 271 0.56 -21.84 -10.35
N GLU A 272 1.76 -21.94 -9.77
CA GLU A 272 2.56 -23.19 -9.84
C GLU A 272 2.01 -24.30 -8.93
N TYR A 273 1.27 -23.94 -7.88
CA TYR A 273 0.83 -24.86 -6.82
C TYR A 273 -0.69 -24.96 -6.70
N ASN A 274 -1.41 -23.86 -6.90
CA ASN A 274 -2.84 -23.76 -6.66
C ASN A 274 -3.62 -23.67 -7.98
N PRO A 275 -4.41 -24.72 -8.33
CA PRO A 275 -5.05 -24.81 -9.63
C PRO A 275 -6.18 -23.79 -9.86
N ILE A 276 -6.65 -23.09 -8.83
CA ILE A 276 -7.64 -22.00 -9.00
C ILE A 276 -7.00 -20.76 -9.64
N VAL A 277 -5.67 -20.65 -9.59
CA VAL A 277 -4.91 -19.51 -10.11
C VAL A 277 -4.42 -19.85 -11.51
N LYS A 278 -4.90 -19.10 -12.52
CA LYS A 278 -4.61 -19.38 -13.93
C LYS A 278 -3.45 -18.57 -14.50
N GLU A 279 -3.16 -17.43 -13.91
CA GLU A 279 -2.13 -16.49 -14.36
C GLU A 279 -1.07 -16.33 -13.28
N PRO A 280 0.19 -16.00 -13.64
CA PRO A 280 1.23 -15.71 -12.66
C PRO A 280 0.77 -14.70 -11.61
N PHE A 281 0.69 -15.16 -10.37
CA PHE A 281 0.26 -14.37 -9.22
C PHE A 281 0.90 -14.95 -7.97
N HIS A 282 1.27 -14.08 -7.02
CA HIS A 282 1.98 -14.45 -5.79
C HIS A 282 3.11 -15.48 -5.99
N VAL A 283 3.89 -15.29 -7.07
CA VAL A 283 4.91 -16.24 -7.54
C VAL A 283 5.95 -16.46 -6.46
N GLY A 284 6.11 -17.71 -6.02
CA GLY A 284 7.02 -18.12 -4.96
C GLY A 284 6.37 -18.27 -3.58
N SER A 285 5.10 -17.88 -3.40
CA SER A 285 4.38 -18.13 -2.13
C SER A 285 4.20 -19.63 -1.85
N GLY A 286 4.13 -20.48 -2.88
CA GLY A 286 4.14 -21.93 -2.71
C GLY A 286 5.46 -22.45 -2.13
N LYS A 287 6.60 -21.90 -2.58
CA LYS A 287 7.92 -22.21 -2.01
C LYS A 287 8.02 -21.78 -0.55
N MET A 288 7.51 -20.60 -0.20
CA MET A 288 7.43 -20.13 1.20
C MET A 288 6.61 -21.10 2.08
N ALA A 289 5.48 -21.61 1.56
CA ALA A 289 4.69 -22.63 2.24
C ALA A 289 5.46 -23.94 2.46
N LEU A 290 6.28 -24.39 1.51
CA LEU A 290 7.14 -25.58 1.70
C LEU A 290 8.16 -25.38 2.83
N LEU A 291 8.77 -24.19 2.94
CA LEU A 291 9.69 -23.85 4.03
C LEU A 291 8.97 -23.88 5.39
N ALA A 292 7.75 -23.36 5.45
CA ALA A 292 6.93 -23.39 6.65
C ALA A 292 6.55 -24.83 7.05
N ILE A 293 6.17 -25.68 6.09
CA ILE A 293 5.89 -27.11 6.34
C ILE A 293 7.12 -27.81 6.90
N HIS A 294 8.30 -27.59 6.32
CA HIS A 294 9.56 -28.12 6.85
C HIS A 294 9.82 -27.67 8.30
N ALA A 295 9.66 -26.36 8.56
CA ALA A 295 9.84 -25.80 9.89
C ALA A 295 8.89 -26.40 10.94
N SER A 296 7.69 -26.83 10.54
CA SER A 296 6.75 -27.53 11.41
C SER A 296 7.30 -28.86 11.93
N LEU A 297 8.03 -29.60 11.11
CA LEU A 297 8.65 -30.86 11.52
C LEU A 297 9.87 -30.65 12.44
N ALA A 298 10.51 -29.49 12.34
CA ALA A 298 11.61 -29.09 13.21
C ALA A 298 11.16 -28.40 14.51
N GLY A 299 9.85 -28.23 14.74
CA GLY A 299 9.33 -27.47 15.88
C GLY A 299 9.63 -25.97 15.81
N LYS A 300 9.91 -25.45 14.62
CA LYS A 300 10.28 -24.05 14.33
C LYS A 300 9.23 -23.31 13.49
N PHE A 301 8.04 -23.88 13.31
CA PHE A 301 7.00 -23.33 12.43
C PHE A 301 6.75 -21.84 12.68
N TRP A 302 6.40 -21.46 13.90
CA TRP A 302 6.00 -20.08 14.19
C TRP A 302 7.15 -19.08 14.03
N ALA A 303 8.40 -19.48 14.29
CA ALA A 303 9.56 -18.64 14.03
C ALA A 303 9.73 -18.37 12.52
N VAL A 304 9.60 -19.41 11.69
CA VAL A 304 9.66 -19.28 10.22
C VAL A 304 8.44 -18.52 9.68
N ASN A 305 7.26 -18.77 10.22
CA ASN A 305 6.02 -18.11 9.83
C ASN A 305 6.08 -16.60 10.10
N ASP A 306 6.50 -16.22 11.31
CA ASP A 306 6.72 -14.84 11.74
C ASP A 306 7.80 -14.18 10.85
N TRP A 307 8.89 -14.89 10.55
CA TRP A 307 9.95 -14.41 9.65
C TRP A 307 9.43 -14.11 8.25
N LEU A 308 8.69 -15.05 7.64
CA LEU A 308 8.16 -14.90 6.29
C LEU A 308 7.18 -13.71 6.19
N PHE A 309 6.27 -13.53 7.14
CA PHE A 309 5.35 -12.38 7.14
C PHE A 309 6.04 -11.04 7.49
N SER A 310 7.13 -11.06 8.25
CA SER A 310 7.87 -9.83 8.61
C SER A 310 8.61 -9.21 7.42
N ARG A 311 9.09 -10.02 6.48
CA ARG A 311 10.02 -9.61 5.41
C ARG A 311 9.45 -9.68 4.00
N THR A 312 8.34 -10.37 3.79
CA THR A 312 7.80 -10.53 2.43
C THR A 312 6.89 -9.35 2.05
N LEU A 313 7.39 -8.47 1.18
CA LEU A 313 6.54 -7.63 0.31
C LEU A 313 7.10 -7.66 -1.12
N SER A 314 6.48 -8.51 -1.95
CA SER A 314 6.61 -8.61 -3.42
C SER A 314 8.03 -8.66 -4.02
N GLY A 315 8.43 -9.82 -4.54
CA GLY A 315 9.47 -9.93 -5.57
C GLY A 315 10.93 -9.93 -5.10
N GLU A 316 11.20 -9.94 -3.79
CA GLU A 316 12.55 -10.24 -3.29
C GLU A 316 12.79 -11.75 -3.25
N ASP A 317 13.95 -12.17 -3.74
CA ASP A 317 14.40 -13.56 -3.64
C ASP A 317 14.51 -13.95 -2.16
N LEU A 318 13.97 -15.11 -1.81
CA LEU A 318 14.06 -15.65 -0.46
C LEU A 318 15.53 -15.85 -0.06
N ASN A 319 16.01 -15.05 0.88
CA ASN A 319 17.33 -15.22 1.46
C ASN A 319 17.33 -16.40 2.45
N LEU A 320 17.54 -17.61 1.93
CA LEU A 320 17.57 -18.83 2.75
C LEU A 320 18.67 -18.81 3.81
N ALA A 321 19.77 -18.06 3.59
CA ALA A 321 20.84 -17.96 4.57
C ALA A 321 20.41 -17.15 5.80
N GLU A 322 19.70 -16.04 5.58
CA GLU A 322 19.14 -15.23 6.66
C GLU A 322 18.02 -15.98 7.41
N LEU A 323 17.09 -16.61 6.67
CA LEU A 323 16.03 -17.43 7.29
C LEU A 323 16.63 -18.56 8.15
N ALA A 324 17.64 -19.25 7.64
CA ALA A 324 18.33 -20.30 8.38
C ALA A 324 18.92 -19.77 9.69
N LEU A 325 19.63 -18.65 9.62
CA LEU A 325 20.25 -18.02 10.78
C LEU A 325 19.20 -17.63 11.84
N ASP A 326 18.14 -16.93 11.43
CA ASP A 326 17.12 -16.39 12.33
C ASP A 326 16.24 -17.49 12.96
N ALA A 327 15.92 -18.55 12.20
CA ALA A 327 15.06 -19.63 12.68
C ALA A 327 15.83 -20.76 13.39
N GLY A 328 17.16 -20.72 13.38
CA GLY A 328 18.02 -21.81 13.88
C GLY A 328 17.92 -23.07 13.03
N LEU A 329 17.86 -22.89 11.71
CA LEU A 329 17.85 -23.92 10.67
C LEU A 329 19.15 -23.85 9.85
N THR A 330 19.33 -24.72 8.85
CA THR A 330 20.48 -24.71 7.95
C THR A 330 20.08 -24.31 6.51
N PRO A 331 20.91 -23.57 5.76
CA PRO A 331 20.56 -23.25 4.37
C PRO A 331 20.37 -24.52 3.50
N ARG A 332 21.11 -25.59 3.83
CA ARG A 332 21.05 -26.86 3.12
C ARG A 332 19.71 -27.57 3.31
N GLU A 333 19.17 -27.61 4.53
CA GLU A 333 17.87 -28.25 4.78
C GLU A 333 16.72 -27.44 4.18
N LEU A 334 16.79 -26.09 4.22
CA LEU A 334 15.81 -25.23 3.56
C LEU A 334 15.82 -25.43 2.05
N GLN A 335 17.00 -25.52 1.42
CA GLN A 335 17.10 -25.81 -0.01
C GLN A 335 16.54 -27.18 -0.37
N ALA A 336 16.77 -28.20 0.47
CA ALA A 336 16.22 -29.53 0.28
C ALA A 336 14.69 -29.54 0.43
N ALA A 337 14.15 -28.76 1.38
CA ALA A 337 12.71 -28.65 1.60
C ALA A 337 11.94 -28.17 0.37
N LEU A 338 12.52 -27.27 -0.43
CA LEU A 338 11.91 -26.75 -1.66
C LEU A 338 11.68 -27.82 -2.74
N GLN A 339 12.37 -28.95 -2.65
CA GLN A 339 12.29 -30.06 -3.61
C GLN A 339 11.74 -31.34 -2.97
N HIS A 340 11.31 -31.28 -1.71
CA HIS A 340 10.91 -32.45 -0.95
C HIS A 340 9.46 -32.83 -1.25
N GLU A 341 9.28 -33.90 -2.03
CA GLU A 341 7.98 -34.33 -2.54
C GLU A 341 6.89 -34.50 -1.46
N PRO A 342 7.17 -35.13 -0.29
CA PRO A 342 6.18 -35.20 0.79
C PRO A 342 5.66 -33.85 1.28
N TYR A 343 6.46 -32.77 1.21
CA TYR A 343 6.02 -31.43 1.60
C TYR A 343 5.10 -30.82 0.54
N VAL A 344 5.39 -31.10 -0.74
CA VAL A 344 4.50 -30.73 -1.85
C VAL A 344 3.16 -31.44 -1.71
N GLN A 345 3.14 -32.73 -1.41
CA GLN A 345 1.88 -33.47 -1.18
C GLN A 345 1.10 -32.91 0.01
N ARG A 346 1.78 -32.57 1.11
CA ARG A 346 1.14 -31.91 2.24
C ARG A 346 0.50 -30.57 1.84
N LEU A 347 1.23 -29.74 1.09
CA LEU A 347 0.72 -28.47 0.59
C LEU A 347 -0.51 -28.65 -0.32
N LEU A 348 -0.48 -29.63 -1.22
CA LEU A 348 -1.60 -29.93 -2.12
C LEU A 348 -2.84 -30.42 -1.35
N LEU A 349 -2.68 -31.09 -0.21
CA LEU A 349 -3.79 -31.45 0.67
C LEU A 349 -4.43 -30.22 1.32
N ASP A 350 -3.63 -29.27 1.81
CA ASP A 350 -4.14 -28.00 2.37
C ASP A 350 -4.93 -27.22 1.30
N ILE A 351 -4.38 -27.12 0.08
CA ILE A 351 -5.03 -26.48 -1.07
C ILE A 351 -6.34 -27.21 -1.42
N ARG A 352 -6.33 -28.54 -1.52
CA ARG A 352 -7.55 -29.31 -1.81
C ARG A 352 -8.62 -29.08 -0.75
N GLN A 353 -8.22 -29.00 0.52
CA GLN A 353 -9.16 -28.78 1.61
C GLN A 353 -9.78 -27.38 1.55
N GLY A 354 -9.01 -26.34 1.23
CA GLY A 354 -9.57 -25.01 1.02
C GLY A 354 -10.52 -24.96 -0.19
N MET A 355 -10.21 -25.67 -1.27
CA MET A 355 -11.11 -25.79 -2.43
C MET A 355 -12.44 -26.50 -2.08
N LEU A 356 -12.41 -27.54 -1.24
CA LEU A 356 -13.63 -28.22 -0.76
C LEU A 356 -14.51 -27.29 0.07
N LEU A 357 -13.87 -26.39 0.83
CA LEU A 357 -14.53 -25.31 1.57
C LEU A 357 -14.94 -24.12 0.69
N ARG A 358 -14.71 -24.20 -0.63
CA ARG A 358 -15.00 -23.16 -1.64
C ARG A 358 -14.24 -21.85 -1.43
N ILE A 359 -13.09 -21.90 -0.76
CA ILE A 359 -12.23 -20.73 -0.55
C ILE A 359 -11.65 -20.27 -1.89
N ALA A 360 -12.01 -19.05 -2.30
CA ALA A 360 -11.56 -18.47 -3.56
C ALA A 360 -10.31 -17.58 -3.41
N GLY A 361 -9.97 -17.17 -2.19
CA GLY A 361 -8.81 -16.32 -1.94
C GLY A 361 -8.31 -16.35 -0.50
N THR A 362 -7.27 -15.57 -0.23
CA THR A 362 -6.65 -15.44 1.11
C THR A 362 -6.59 -13.98 1.57
N PRO A 363 -6.63 -13.73 2.90
CA PRO A 363 -6.83 -14.74 3.94
C PRO A 363 -8.28 -15.23 3.96
N SER A 364 -8.48 -16.46 4.44
CA SER A 364 -9.81 -17.01 4.70
C SER A 364 -9.80 -17.76 6.03
N TYR A 365 -10.92 -17.74 6.73
CA TYR A 365 -11.03 -18.24 8.09
C TYR A 365 -12.16 -19.24 8.20
N LEU A 366 -11.89 -20.41 8.79
CA LEU A 366 -12.93 -21.33 9.24
C LEU A 366 -13.08 -21.17 10.75
N ILE A 367 -14.23 -20.65 11.19
CA ILE A 367 -14.57 -20.42 12.59
C ILE A 367 -15.97 -21.00 12.84
N ASN A 368 -16.11 -21.91 13.81
CA ASN A 368 -17.37 -22.58 14.14
C ASN A 368 -18.07 -23.22 12.92
N GLY A 369 -17.29 -23.81 12.00
CA GLY A 369 -17.81 -24.45 10.79
C GLY A 369 -18.24 -23.51 9.66
N GLN A 370 -18.09 -22.19 9.84
CA GLN A 370 -18.39 -21.18 8.81
C GLN A 370 -17.11 -20.59 8.23
N VAL A 371 -17.11 -20.38 6.91
CA VAL A 371 -15.99 -19.79 6.17
C VAL A 371 -16.21 -18.29 6.01
N TYR A 372 -15.20 -17.51 6.36
CA TYR A 372 -15.15 -16.06 6.20
C TYR A 372 -13.98 -15.70 5.28
N GLU A 373 -14.26 -15.13 4.11
CA GLU A 373 -13.24 -14.78 3.11
C GLU A 373 -12.82 -13.30 3.24
N GLY A 374 -11.52 -13.03 3.19
CA GLY A 374 -10.91 -11.69 3.16
C GLY A 374 -10.84 -10.99 4.52
N ASN A 375 -11.87 -11.13 5.36
CA ASN A 375 -11.89 -10.60 6.72
C ASN A 375 -12.72 -11.48 7.68
N ILE A 376 -12.48 -11.29 8.98
CA ILE A 376 -13.40 -11.78 10.03
C ILE A 376 -14.37 -10.63 10.33
N PRO A 377 -15.69 -10.82 10.17
CA PRO A 377 -16.68 -9.78 10.47
C PRO A 377 -16.56 -9.22 11.88
N SER A 378 -16.92 -7.95 12.07
CA SER A 378 -16.71 -7.25 13.35
C SER A 378 -17.53 -7.85 14.50
N ASP A 379 -18.73 -8.37 14.22
CA ASP A 379 -19.56 -9.11 15.18
C ASP A 379 -18.89 -10.40 15.62
N VAL A 380 -18.29 -11.16 14.68
CA VAL A 380 -17.52 -12.37 15.00
C VAL A 380 -16.22 -12.02 15.76
N LEU A 381 -15.54 -10.94 15.40
CA LEU A 381 -14.38 -10.45 16.15
C LEU A 381 -14.75 -10.06 17.59
N GLN A 382 -15.91 -9.45 17.80
CA GLN A 382 -16.37 -9.09 19.14
C GLN A 382 -16.66 -10.33 20.01
N THR A 383 -17.15 -11.44 19.42
CA THR A 383 -17.31 -12.70 20.18
C THR A 383 -15.99 -13.42 20.46
N LEU A 384 -14.93 -13.10 19.72
CA LEU A 384 -13.57 -13.56 20.03
C LEU A 384 -12.97 -12.80 21.22
N ILE A 385 -13.23 -11.49 21.31
CA ILE A 385 -12.64 -10.60 22.33
C ILE A 385 -13.40 -10.64 23.67
N ASN A 386 -14.73 -10.76 23.63
CA ASN A 386 -15.60 -10.82 24.82
C ASN A 386 -15.87 -12.26 25.22
#